data_AF-A0A2V7A546-F1
#
_entry.id   AF-A0A2V7A546-F1
#
_cell.length_a   1.000
_cell.length_b   1.000
_cell.length_c   1.000
_cell.angle_alpha   90.00
_cell.angle_beta   90.00
_cell.angle_gamma   90.00
#
_symmetry.space_group_name_H-M   'P 1'
#
loop_
_entity.id
_entity.type
_entity.pdbx_description
1 polymer ?
#
loop_
_entity_poly.entity_id
_entity_poly.type
_entity_poly.pdbx_seq_one_letter_code
_entity_poly.pdbx_strand_id
1 'polypeptide(L)'
;MAAAILVSPRRWSRWAALGLGVAIASLAVAPATAGEILSGEDWRRLAPAARAAYVGGIIDAWSGLTLTQESLGTKDPAITVFGDLVGCLRERSMTATQVLSLVERYAEDNSGLRGKDMPDLVFAALTQRCRR
;
A
#
# COMPACT_ATOMS: atom_id res chain seq x y z
N MET A 1 -3.02 -31.62 -55.00
CA MET A 1 -1.92 -30.71 -54.60
C MET A 1 -2.51 -29.62 -53.71
N ALA A 2 -2.19 -29.63 -52.41
CA ALA A 2 -2.58 -28.56 -51.49
C ALA A 2 -1.33 -28.17 -50.68
N ALA A 3 -0.89 -26.92 -50.85
CA ALA A 3 0.27 -26.38 -50.17
C ALA A 3 -0.12 -25.94 -48.75
N ALA A 4 0.50 -26.54 -47.74
CA ALA A 4 0.37 -26.10 -46.35
C ALA A 4 1.23 -24.86 -46.14
N ILE A 5 0.61 -23.72 -45.82
CA ILE A 5 1.31 -22.52 -45.37
C ILE A 5 1.75 -22.77 -43.92
N LEU A 6 3.02 -23.13 -43.73
CA LEU A 6 3.65 -23.21 -42.42
C LEU A 6 3.86 -21.78 -41.88
N VAL A 7 2.94 -21.32 -41.02
CA VAL A 7 3.14 -20.10 -40.23
C VAL A 7 4.20 -20.41 -39.16
N SER A 8 5.38 -19.82 -39.33
CA SER A 8 6.52 -19.99 -38.43
C SER A 8 6.22 -19.43 -37.01
N PRO A 9 6.35 -20.23 -35.94
CA PRO A 9 6.01 -19.83 -34.57
C PRO A 9 6.89 -18.69 -34.01
N ARG A 10 8.03 -18.40 -34.65
CA ARG A 10 8.94 -17.31 -34.23
C ARG A 10 8.36 -15.91 -34.43
N ARG A 11 7.37 -15.74 -35.30
CA ARG A 11 6.79 -14.42 -35.57
C ARG A 11 5.84 -13.97 -34.45
N TRP A 12 5.12 -14.92 -33.83
CA TRP A 12 4.10 -14.62 -32.81
C TRP A 12 4.69 -14.11 -31.49
N SER A 13 5.84 -14.64 -31.06
CA SER A 13 6.47 -14.26 -29.80
C SER A 13 6.94 -12.80 -29.77
N ARG A 14 7.36 -12.26 -30.92
CA ARG A 14 7.84 -10.86 -31.03
C ARG A 14 6.70 -9.87 -30.87
N TRP A 15 5.53 -10.15 -31.42
CA TRP A 15 4.34 -9.29 -31.28
C TRP A 15 3.74 -9.37 -29.87
N ALA A 16 3.75 -10.55 -29.25
CA ALA A 16 3.33 -10.72 -27.86
C ALA A 16 4.27 -9.98 -26.89
N ALA A 17 5.58 -10.06 -27.09
CA ALA A 17 6.57 -9.35 -26.28
C ALA A 17 6.48 -7.83 -26.45
N LEU A 18 6.24 -7.34 -27.68
CA LEU A 18 6.01 -5.92 -27.95
C LEU A 18 4.70 -5.43 -27.31
N GLY A 19 3.62 -6.21 -27.40
CA GLY A 19 2.34 -5.88 -26.76
C GLY A 19 2.43 -5.80 -25.23
N LEU A 20 3.16 -6.75 -24.62
CA LEU A 20 3.41 -6.74 -23.17
C LEU A 20 4.31 -5.56 -22.76
N GLY A 21 5.35 -5.26 -23.53
CA GLY A 21 6.24 -4.12 -23.27
C GLY A 21 5.52 -2.78 -23.34
N VAL A 22 4.62 -2.60 -24.31
CA VAL A 22 3.80 -1.38 -24.44
C VAL A 22 2.79 -1.27 -23.29
N ALA A 23 2.18 -2.38 -22.85
CA ALA A 23 1.26 -2.35 -21.71
C ALA A 23 1.97 -1.97 -20.39
N ILE A 24 3.18 -2.51 -20.15
CA ILE A 24 3.99 -2.18 -18.97
C ILE A 24 4.48 -0.72 -19.03
N ALA A 25 4.92 -0.25 -20.21
CA ALA A 25 5.32 1.14 -20.39
C ALA A 25 4.13 2.10 -20.17
N SER A 26 2.92 1.73 -20.59
CA SER A 26 1.70 2.53 -20.38
C SER A 26 1.34 2.68 -18.89
N LEU A 27 1.66 1.70 -18.05
CA LEU A 27 1.44 1.76 -16.60
C LEU A 27 2.46 2.68 -15.88
N ALA A 28 3.63 2.91 -16.49
CA ALA A 28 4.71 3.71 -15.89
C ALA A 28 4.57 5.23 -16.11
N VAL A 29 3.64 5.68 -16.96
CA VAL A 29 3.43 7.10 -17.30
C VAL A 29 2.26 7.73 -16.53
N ALA A 30 1.79 7.10 -15.44
CA ALA A 30 0.92 7.80 -14.51
C ALA A 30 1.74 8.94 -13.86
N PRO A 31 1.39 10.22 -14.05
CA PRO A 31 2.04 11.29 -13.32
C PRO A 31 1.89 10.99 -11.83
N ALA A 32 3.01 11.01 -11.09
CA ALA A 32 2.98 11.02 -9.65
C ALA A 32 2.34 12.34 -9.22
N THR A 33 1.01 12.38 -9.15
CA THR A 33 0.33 13.44 -8.43
C THR A 33 0.83 13.33 -7.00
N ALA A 34 1.28 14.45 -6.42
CA ALA A 34 1.47 14.52 -4.98
C ALA A 34 0.16 14.03 -4.37
N GLY A 35 0.18 12.82 -3.81
CA GLY A 35 -1.02 12.16 -3.37
C GLY A 35 -1.62 13.02 -2.28
N GLU A 36 -2.81 13.54 -2.52
CA GLU A 36 -3.57 14.22 -1.48
C GLU A 36 -3.70 13.24 -0.31
N ILE A 37 -3.28 13.67 0.89
CA ILE A 37 -3.48 12.88 2.09
C ILE A 37 -4.98 12.83 2.30
N LEU A 38 -5.56 11.63 2.15
CA LEU A 38 -7.00 11.48 2.27
C LEU A 38 -7.41 11.76 3.71
N SER A 39 -8.53 12.46 3.87
CA SER A 39 -9.22 12.45 5.15
C SER A 39 -9.79 11.05 5.44
N GLY A 40 -10.10 10.76 6.70
CA GLY A 40 -10.84 9.55 7.07
C GLY A 40 -12.20 9.45 6.38
N GLU A 41 -12.83 10.58 6.08
CA GLU A 41 -14.07 10.62 5.32
C GLU A 41 -13.87 10.21 3.86
N ASP A 42 -12.88 10.77 3.17
CA ASP A 42 -12.62 10.46 1.77
C ASP A 42 -12.11 9.04 1.60
N TRP A 43 -11.27 8.57 2.51
CA TRP A 43 -10.84 7.18 2.55
C TRP A 43 -12.04 6.21 2.66
N ARG A 44 -13.06 6.51 3.48
CA ARG A 44 -14.26 5.65 3.61
C ARG A 44 -15.11 5.61 2.34
N ARG A 45 -15.01 6.62 1.47
CA ARG A 45 -15.72 6.66 0.18
C ARG A 45 -15.04 5.81 -0.89
N LEU A 46 -13.81 5.36 -0.65
CA LEU A 46 -13.10 4.47 -1.57
C LEU A 46 -13.76 3.07 -1.64
N ALA A 47 -13.59 2.42 -2.79
CA ALA A 47 -13.94 1.00 -2.93
C ALA A 47 -13.18 0.13 -1.91
N PRO A 48 -13.75 -1.00 -1.44
CA PRO A 48 -13.14 -1.82 -0.38
C PRO A 48 -11.68 -2.21 -0.62
N ALA A 49 -11.34 -2.62 -1.85
CA ALA A 49 -9.95 -2.97 -2.21
C ALA A 49 -9.00 -1.76 -2.12
N ALA A 50 -9.46 -0.56 -2.50
CA ALA A 50 -8.67 0.65 -2.41
C ALA A 50 -8.46 1.09 -0.96
N ARG A 51 -9.44 0.88 -0.07
CA ARG A 51 -9.29 1.13 1.37
C ARG A 51 -8.20 0.25 1.98
N ALA A 52 -8.21 -1.04 1.65
CA ALA A 52 -7.19 -2.00 2.07
C ALA A 52 -5.80 -1.63 1.56
N ALA A 53 -5.69 -1.32 0.27
CA ALA A 53 -4.43 -0.92 -0.36
C ALA A 53 -3.85 0.37 0.24
N TYR A 54 -4.70 1.35 0.56
CA TYR A 54 -4.27 2.60 1.19
C TYR A 54 -3.67 2.37 2.58
N VAL A 55 -4.34 1.56 3.43
CA VAL A 55 -3.81 1.20 4.76
C VAL A 55 -2.52 0.39 4.64
N GLY A 56 -2.45 -0.55 3.69
CA GLY A 56 -1.23 -1.30 3.40
C GLY A 56 -0.06 -0.38 3.01
N GLY A 57 -0.31 0.57 2.10
CA GLY A 57 0.71 1.52 1.65
C GLY A 57 1.27 2.41 2.78
N ILE A 58 0.44 2.80 3.74
CA ILE A 58 0.91 3.53 4.93
C ILE A 58 1.89 2.68 5.76
N ILE A 59 1.54 1.41 5.98
CA ILE A 59 2.37 0.49 6.77
C ILE A 59 3.66 0.15 6.04
N ASP A 60 3.61 0.00 4.71
CA ASP A 60 4.79 -0.20 3.88
C ASP A 60 5.71 1.02 3.93
N ALA A 61 5.15 2.24 3.90
CA ALA A 61 5.93 3.47 4.04
C ALA A 61 6.64 3.55 5.40
N TRP A 62 5.94 3.23 6.49
CA TRP A 62 6.53 3.14 7.84
C TRP A 62 7.63 2.10 7.96
N SER A 63 7.43 0.94 7.33
CA SER A 63 8.44 -0.12 7.25
C SER A 63 9.68 0.36 6.48
N GLY A 64 9.47 1.03 5.33
CA GLY A 64 10.54 1.59 4.51
C GLY A 64 11.35 2.69 5.22
N LEU A 65 10.69 3.57 5.98
CA LEU A 65 11.36 4.58 6.81
C LEU A 65 12.24 3.92 7.88
N THR A 66 11.73 2.88 8.54
CA THR A 66 12.47 2.13 9.57
C THR A 66 13.73 1.49 8.98
N LEU A 67 13.59 0.80 7.84
CA LEU A 67 14.72 0.18 7.13
C LEU A 67 15.75 1.21 6.65
N THR A 68 15.29 2.39 6.19
CA THR A 68 16.17 3.49 5.77
C THR A 68 16.99 4.00 6.95
N GLN A 69 16.35 4.21 8.08
CA GLN A 69 17.01 4.62 9.31
C GLN A 69 18.07 3.59 9.77
N GLU A 70 17.72 2.30 9.77
CA GLU A 70 18.65 1.22 10.09
C GLU A 70 19.86 1.20 9.14
N SER A 71 19.62 1.36 7.83
CA SER A 71 20.69 1.41 6.82
C SER A 71 21.63 2.60 7.00
N LEU A 72 21.14 3.73 7.49
CA LEU A 72 21.94 4.94 7.71
C LEU A 72 22.57 4.97 9.11
N GLY A 73 22.26 4.00 9.98
CA GLY A 73 22.72 3.98 11.37
C GLY A 73 22.16 5.12 12.22
N THR A 74 21.03 5.72 11.80
CA THR A 74 20.38 6.82 12.52
C THR A 74 19.36 6.29 13.54
N LYS A 75 18.91 7.16 14.46
CA LYS A 75 17.87 6.87 15.46
C LYS A 75 16.99 8.11 15.70
N ASP A 76 16.34 8.58 14.65
CA ASP A 76 15.32 9.63 14.76
C ASP A 76 14.11 9.09 15.55
N PRO A 77 13.77 9.67 16.72
CA PRO A 77 12.62 9.25 17.50
C PRO A 77 11.29 9.28 16.74
N ALA A 78 11.14 10.21 15.79
CA ALA A 78 9.93 10.33 14.97
C ALA A 78 9.77 9.15 14.00
N ILE A 79 10.87 8.47 13.62
CA ILE A 79 10.83 7.25 12.81
C ILE A 79 10.76 6.01 13.70
N THR A 80 11.45 6.02 14.85
CA THR A 80 11.47 4.89 15.79
C THR A 80 10.07 4.46 16.23
N VAL A 81 9.15 5.41 16.43
CA VAL A 81 7.77 5.09 16.81
C VAL A 81 7.05 4.25 15.75
N PHE A 82 7.35 4.44 14.47
CA PHE A 82 6.81 3.63 13.38
C PHE A 82 7.44 2.24 13.37
N GLY A 83 8.74 2.15 13.65
CA GLY A 83 9.45 0.87 13.79
C GLY A 83 8.87 0.01 14.92
N ASP A 84 8.61 0.61 16.08
CA ASP A 84 7.98 -0.08 17.22
C ASP A 84 6.56 -0.58 16.87
N LEU A 85 5.79 0.23 16.15
CA LEU A 85 4.44 -0.13 15.72
C LEU A 85 4.47 -1.30 14.73
N VAL A 86 5.27 -1.20 13.65
CA VAL A 86 5.43 -2.27 12.65
C VAL A 86 5.98 -3.55 13.30
N GLY A 87 6.95 -3.40 14.20
CA GLY A 87 7.50 -4.49 15.01
C GLY A 87 6.41 -5.21 15.79
N CYS A 88 5.55 -4.48 16.50
CA CYS A 88 4.42 -5.06 17.23
C CYS A 88 3.42 -5.80 16.31
N LEU A 89 3.06 -5.22 15.16
CA LEU A 89 2.15 -5.87 14.21
C LEU A 89 2.72 -7.22 13.74
N ARG A 90 4.02 -7.26 13.46
CA ARG A 90 4.76 -8.47 13.06
C ARG A 90 4.85 -9.49 14.19
N GLU A 91 5.23 -9.07 15.39
CA GLU A 91 5.32 -9.92 16.60
C GLU A 91 3.98 -10.59 16.92
N ARG A 92 2.87 -9.92 16.63
CA ARG A 92 1.51 -10.42 16.84
C ARG A 92 0.92 -11.16 15.65
N SER A 93 1.70 -11.35 14.57
CA SER A 93 1.27 -12.02 13.34
C SER A 93 -0.05 -11.45 12.80
N MET A 94 -0.20 -10.12 12.85
CA MET A 94 -1.42 -9.47 12.41
C MET A 94 -1.57 -9.56 10.89
N THR A 95 -2.71 -10.06 10.42
CA THR A 95 -3.01 -10.10 8.99
C THR A 95 -3.45 -8.73 8.48
N ALA A 96 -3.28 -8.48 7.18
CA ALA A 96 -3.76 -7.25 6.54
C ALA A 96 -5.26 -7.01 6.78
N THR A 97 -6.07 -8.07 6.78
CA THR A 97 -7.50 -8.00 7.09
C THR A 97 -7.73 -7.57 8.55
N GLN A 98 -7.00 -8.12 9.51
CA GLN A 98 -7.14 -7.74 10.93
C GLN A 98 -6.75 -6.28 11.16
N VAL A 99 -5.67 -5.83 10.51
CA VAL A 99 -5.23 -4.43 10.53
C VAL A 99 -6.32 -3.53 9.96
N LEU A 100 -6.83 -3.84 8.77
CA LEU A 100 -7.91 -3.07 8.15
C LEU A 100 -9.15 -2.99 9.04
N SER A 101 -9.59 -4.12 9.60
CA SER A 101 -10.75 -4.13 10.50
C SER A 101 -10.55 -3.36 11.80
N LEU A 102 -9.32 -3.18 12.28
CA LEU A 102 -9.05 -2.28 13.40
C LEU A 102 -9.18 -0.81 12.99
N VAL A 103 -8.65 -0.47 11.83
CA VAL A 103 -8.71 0.89 11.29
C VAL A 103 -10.16 1.30 10.97
N GLU A 104 -10.93 0.41 10.34
CA GLU A 104 -12.35 0.63 10.05
C GLU A 104 -13.15 0.88 11.34
N ARG A 105 -13.01 0.00 12.34
CA ARG A 105 -13.66 0.16 13.65
C ARG A 105 -13.27 1.48 14.31
N TYR A 106 -11.99 1.81 14.32
CA TYR A 106 -11.52 3.07 14.90
C TYR A 106 -12.16 4.29 14.21
N ALA A 107 -12.25 4.29 12.88
CA ALA A 107 -12.88 5.37 12.12
C ALA A 107 -14.40 5.47 12.31
N GLU A 108 -15.07 4.35 12.61
CA GLU A 108 -16.48 4.30 12.97
C GLU A 108 -16.73 4.84 14.39
N ASP A 109 -15.97 4.33 15.36
CA ASP A 109 -16.09 4.68 16.77
C ASP A 109 -15.70 6.14 17.05
N ASN A 110 -14.81 6.71 16.21
CA ASN A 110 -14.31 8.08 16.36
C ASN A 110 -14.84 9.01 15.28
N SER A 111 -16.17 9.07 15.14
CA SER A 111 -16.84 9.90 14.13
C SER A 111 -16.53 11.40 14.19
N GLY A 112 -16.04 11.92 15.33
CA GLY A 112 -15.56 13.29 15.45
C GLY A 112 -14.22 13.56 14.73
N LEU A 113 -13.49 12.50 14.34
CA LEU A 113 -12.18 12.60 13.68
C LEU A 113 -12.26 12.37 12.16
N ARG A 114 -13.45 12.45 11.55
CA ARG A 114 -13.63 12.13 10.12
C ARG A 114 -12.80 13.01 9.18
N GLY A 115 -12.60 14.28 9.54
CA GLY A 115 -11.78 15.22 8.76
C GLY A 115 -10.28 15.09 9.00
N LYS A 116 -9.82 14.21 9.90
CA LYS A 116 -8.39 13.97 10.11
C LYS A 116 -7.78 13.18 8.96
N ASP A 117 -6.50 13.46 8.73
CA ASP A 117 -5.64 12.72 7.83
C ASP A 117 -5.66 11.23 8.15
N MET A 118 -5.83 10.41 7.12
CA MET A 118 -5.96 8.97 7.28
C MET A 118 -4.71 8.30 7.89
N PRO A 119 -3.46 8.73 7.59
CA PRO A 119 -2.28 8.23 8.30
C PRO A 119 -2.35 8.40 9.83
N ASP A 120 -2.88 9.53 10.31
CA ASP A 120 -3.08 9.78 11.75
C ASP A 120 -4.10 8.79 12.34
N LEU A 121 -5.19 8.53 11.62
CA LEU A 121 -6.22 7.59 12.05
C LEU A 121 -5.70 6.15 12.08
N VAL A 122 -4.91 5.75 11.08
CA VAL A 122 -4.24 4.44 11.06
C VAL A 122 -3.28 4.32 12.24
N PHE A 123 -2.46 5.34 12.49
CA PHE A 123 -1.51 5.34 13.59
C PHE A 123 -2.23 5.22 14.94
N ALA A 124 -3.27 6.03 15.15
CA ALA A 124 -4.06 5.99 16.38
C ALA A 124 -4.76 4.64 16.59
N ALA A 125 -5.36 4.06 15.54
CA ALA A 125 -6.02 2.76 15.61
C ALA A 125 -5.04 1.64 16.01
N LEU A 126 -3.87 1.61 15.38
CA LEU A 126 -2.91 0.53 15.58
C LEU A 126 -2.13 0.69 16.89
N THR A 127 -1.85 1.92 17.32
CA THR A 127 -1.22 2.16 18.63
C THR A 127 -2.11 1.76 19.80
N GLN A 128 -3.44 1.87 19.70
CA GLN A 128 -4.32 1.32 20.74
C GLN A 128 -4.16 -0.19 20.91
N ARG A 129 -3.94 -0.91 19.79
CA ARG A 129 -3.68 -2.34 19.84
C ARG A 129 -2.27 -2.63 20.33
N CYS A 130 -1.28 -1.86 19.87
CA CYS A 130 0.14 -2.08 20.11
C CYS A 130 0.72 -1.38 21.34
N ARG A 131 -0.12 -0.72 22.15
CA ARG A 131 0.28 -0.21 23.47
C ARG A 131 0.92 -1.34 24.28
N ARG A 132 2.14 -1.09 24.73
CA ARG A 132 2.78 -1.79 25.84
C ARG A 132 2.22 -1.24 27.16
#